data_AF-A0A147HQY0-F1
#
_entry.id   AF-A0A147HQY0-F1
#
_cell.length_a   1.000
_cell.length_b   1.000
_cell.length_c   1.000
_cell.angle_alpha   90.00
_cell.angle_beta   90.00
_cell.angle_gamma   90.00
#
_symmetry.space_group_name_H-M   'P 1'
#
loop_
_entity.id
_entity.type
_entity.pdbx_description
1 polymer ?
#
loop_
_entity_poly.entity_id
_entity_poly.type
_entity_poly.pdbx_seq_one_letter_code
_entity_poly.pdbx_strand_id
1 'polypeptide(L)'
;VVEGAGAAGLAALMSHPERFRGKTVGIVLCGGNIDTRLLANVLLRDLARSGRLARLRIRLQDQPGALFNVARIFDRERVNIIEVYHQRVFTTLPAKGLITDIECETRDALHLHRLIEALRAGGYETTQVELA
;
A
#
# COMPACT_ATOMS: atom_id res chain seq x y z
N VAL A 1 21.25 11.26 1.82
CA VAL A 1 19.79 11.53 1.82
C VAL A 1 19.60 13.04 1.80
N VAL A 2 18.71 13.56 0.96
CA VAL A 2 18.41 15.00 0.90
C VAL A 2 16.98 15.25 1.36
N GLU A 3 16.73 16.43 1.91
CA GLU A 3 15.37 16.88 2.22
C GLU A 3 14.64 17.37 0.96
N GLY A 4 13.35 17.73 1.09
CA GLY A 4 12.53 18.18 -0.03
C GLY A 4 13.15 19.36 -0.80
N ALA A 5 13.66 20.37 -0.08
CA ALA A 5 14.33 21.53 -0.69
C ALA A 5 15.62 21.12 -1.43
N GLY A 6 16.43 20.24 -0.83
CA GLY A 6 17.64 19.68 -1.46
C GLY A 6 17.36 18.82 -2.70
N ALA A 7 16.16 18.26 -2.82
CA ALA A 7 15.72 17.46 -3.96
C ALA A 7 15.00 18.27 -5.05
N ALA A 8 14.68 19.55 -4.82
CA ALA A 8 13.84 20.34 -5.72
C ALA A 8 14.40 20.45 -7.14
N GLY A 9 15.73 20.59 -7.28
CA GLY A 9 16.40 20.62 -8.58
C GLY A 9 16.21 19.31 -9.36
N LEU A 10 16.29 18.17 -8.68
CA LEU A 10 16.02 16.86 -9.28
C LEU A 10 14.54 16.69 -9.66
N ALA A 11 13.62 17.13 -8.79
CA ALA A 11 12.19 17.10 -9.08
C ALA A 11 11.84 17.91 -10.35
N ALA A 12 12.46 19.08 -10.54
CA ALA A 12 12.26 19.90 -11.74
C ALA A 12 12.74 19.20 -13.03
N LEU A 13 13.85 18.45 -12.97
CA LEU A 13 14.33 17.66 -14.11
C LEU A 13 13.37 16.52 -14.47
N MET A 14 12.89 15.79 -13.47
CA MET A 14 11.96 14.66 -13.67
C MET A 14 10.60 15.13 -14.21
N SER A 15 10.10 16.27 -13.74
CA SER A 15 8.81 16.82 -14.16
C SER A 15 8.86 17.50 -15.54
N HIS A 16 10.03 17.96 -15.99
CA HIS A 16 10.19 18.70 -17.25
C HIS A 16 11.36 18.20 -18.11
N PRO A 17 11.41 16.91 -18.45
CA PRO A 17 12.57 16.30 -19.10
C PRO A 17 12.93 16.95 -20.44
N GLU A 18 11.92 17.40 -21.20
CA GLU A 18 12.10 18.04 -22.51
C GLU A 18 12.90 19.34 -22.46
N ARG A 19 12.84 20.09 -21.35
CA ARG A 19 13.57 21.38 -21.21
C ARG A 19 15.08 21.17 -21.09
N PHE A 20 15.50 19.97 -20.71
CA PHE A 20 16.87 19.62 -20.36
C PHE A 20 17.48 18.57 -21.30
N ARG A 21 16.71 18.03 -22.25
CA ARG A 21 17.16 17.02 -23.20
C ARG A 21 18.38 17.49 -24.00
N GLY A 22 19.41 16.64 -24.07
CA GLY A 22 20.66 16.93 -24.77
C GLY A 22 21.62 17.90 -24.06
N LYS A 23 21.29 18.34 -22.84
CA LYS A 23 22.16 19.20 -22.03
C LYS A 23 22.85 18.39 -20.94
N THR A 24 24.09 18.75 -20.62
CA THR A 24 24.74 18.33 -19.37
C THR A 24 24.25 19.24 -18.25
N VAL A 25 23.55 18.68 -17.26
CA VAL A 25 22.97 19.45 -16.15
C VAL A 25 23.58 19.02 -14.82
N GLY A 26 24.12 19.99 -14.07
CA GLY A 26 24.54 19.78 -12.68
C GLY A 26 23.42 20.17 -11.71
N ILE A 27 23.19 19.37 -10.68
CA ILE A 27 22.22 19.65 -9.61
C ILE A 27 22.99 19.82 -8.31
N VAL A 28 22.76 20.93 -7.61
CA VAL A 28 23.30 21.14 -6.27
C VAL A 28 22.34 20.54 -5.26
N LEU A 29 22.84 19.57 -4.48
CA LEU A 29 22.12 18.97 -3.36
C LEU A 29 22.36 19.82 -2.11
N CYS A 30 21.53 20.84 -1.91
CA CYS A 30 21.81 21.92 -0.94
C CYS A 30 21.47 21.61 0.53
N GLY A 31 20.73 20.54 0.82
CA GLY A 31 20.26 20.24 2.18
C GLY A 31 19.99 18.76 2.43
N GLY A 32 20.39 18.27 3.61
CA GLY A 32 20.36 16.85 3.97
C GLY A 32 19.96 16.56 5.43
N ASN A 33 19.51 17.57 6.17
CA ASN A 33 19.10 17.41 7.56
C ASN A 33 17.65 16.90 7.64
N ILE A 34 17.44 15.64 7.25
CA ILE A 34 16.11 15.03 7.27
C ILE A 34 15.78 14.50 8.66
N ASP A 35 14.59 14.85 9.15
CA ASP A 35 14.01 14.23 10.34
C ASP A 35 13.75 12.73 10.09
N THR A 36 14.17 11.87 11.02
CA THR A 36 14.08 10.40 10.85
C THR A 36 12.64 9.91 10.77
N ARG A 37 11.70 10.57 11.46
CA ARG A 37 10.27 10.29 11.38
C ARG A 37 9.70 10.71 10.03
N LEU A 38 10.12 11.85 9.49
CA LEU A 38 9.78 12.25 8.12
C LEU A 38 10.29 11.22 7.09
N LEU A 39 11.54 10.79 7.22
CA LEU A 39 12.12 9.76 6.34
C LEU A 39 11.31 8.46 6.37
N ALA A 40 10.98 7.96 7.56
CA ALA A 40 10.15 6.76 7.72
C ALA A 40 8.79 6.90 7.03
N ASN A 41 8.11 8.04 7.22
CA ASN A 41 6.81 8.29 6.58
C ASN A 41 6.91 8.32 5.05
N VAL A 42 7.98 8.92 4.49
CA VAL A 42 8.19 8.92 3.03
C VAL A 42 8.42 7.51 2.50
N LEU A 43 9.20 6.68 3.21
CA LEU A 43 9.44 5.30 2.83
C LEU A 43 8.14 4.47 2.87
N LEU A 44 7.32 4.61 3.91
CA LEU A 44 6.03 3.93 4.02
C LEU A 44 5.07 4.34 2.89
N ARG A 45 5.01 5.64 2.57
CA ARG A 45 4.20 6.13 1.45
C ARG A 45 4.69 5.62 0.09
N ASP A 46 6.00 5.49 -0.10
CA ASP A 46 6.53 4.90 -1.34
C ASP A 46 6.22 3.41 -1.45
N LEU A 47 6.34 2.65 -0.35
CA LEU A 47 5.91 1.26 -0.30
C LEU A 47 4.42 1.11 -0.63
N ALA A 48 3.58 1.99 -0.08
CA ALA A 48 2.16 2.03 -0.37
C ALA A 48 1.87 2.33 -1.86
N ARG A 49 2.47 3.39 -2.39
CA ARG A 49 2.27 3.82 -3.78
C ARG A 49 2.78 2.80 -4.80
N SER A 50 3.86 2.10 -4.47
CA SER A 50 4.41 1.03 -5.32
C SER A 50 3.66 -0.30 -5.19
N GLY A 51 2.62 -0.37 -4.34
CA GLY A 51 1.84 -1.58 -4.07
C GLY A 51 2.55 -2.60 -3.19
N ARG A 52 3.74 -2.28 -2.68
CA ARG A 52 4.54 -3.16 -1.81
C ARG A 52 4.00 -3.26 -0.39
N LEU A 53 3.22 -2.27 0.04
CA LEU A 53 2.46 -2.27 1.28
C LEU A 53 1.00 -1.92 0.96
N ALA A 54 0.03 -2.66 1.49
CA ALA A 54 -1.38 -2.36 1.24
C ALA A 54 -2.25 -2.74 2.44
N ARG A 55 -3.30 -1.96 2.65
CA ARG A 55 -4.40 -2.30 3.55
C ARG A 55 -5.63 -2.64 2.70
N LEU A 56 -6.14 -3.85 2.84
CA LEU A 56 -7.32 -4.35 2.14
C LEU A 56 -8.49 -4.47 3.10
N ARG A 57 -9.62 -3.87 2.75
CA ARG A 57 -10.89 -4.07 3.43
C ARG A 57 -11.64 -5.20 2.75
N ILE A 58 -11.92 -6.25 3.51
CA ILE A 58 -12.55 -7.47 3.02
C ILE A 58 -13.83 -7.72 3.80
N ARG A 59 -14.94 -7.89 3.09
CA ARG A 59 -16.22 -8.25 3.68
C ARG A 59 -16.34 -9.77 3.80
N LEU A 60 -16.61 -10.24 5.01
CA LEU A 60 -16.76 -11.65 5.35
C LEU A 60 -18.19 -11.95 5.77
N GLN A 61 -18.59 -13.21 5.56
CA GLN A 61 -19.77 -13.78 6.21
C GLN A 61 -19.40 -14.17 7.65
N ASP A 62 -20.26 -13.86 8.61
CA ASP A 62 -20.03 -14.21 10.01
C ASP A 62 -20.31 -15.70 10.27
N GLN A 63 -19.32 -16.53 9.91
CA GLN A 63 -19.34 -17.97 10.12
C GLN A 63 -17.94 -18.50 10.46
N PRO A 64 -17.83 -19.62 11.18
CA PRO A 64 -16.55 -20.28 11.43
C PRO A 64 -15.77 -20.54 10.14
N GLY A 65 -14.47 -20.30 10.17
CA GLY A 65 -13.58 -20.53 9.02
C GLY A 65 -13.55 -19.41 7.97
N ALA A 66 -14.35 -18.35 8.10
CA ALA A 66 -14.35 -17.24 7.14
C ALA A 66 -12.96 -16.60 6.97
N LEU A 67 -12.27 -16.28 8.07
CA LEU A 67 -10.92 -15.72 8.04
C LEU A 67 -9.88 -16.73 7.53
N PHE A 68 -10.04 -18.02 7.86
CA PHE A 68 -9.17 -19.08 7.36
C PHE A 68 -9.22 -19.19 5.83
N ASN A 69 -10.41 -19.11 5.25
CA ASN A 69 -10.57 -19.16 3.80
C ASN A 69 -9.90 -17.98 3.09
N VAL A 70 -9.94 -16.79 3.69
CA VAL A 70 -9.19 -15.62 3.22
C VAL A 70 -7.68 -15.82 3.38
N ALA A 71 -7.21 -16.20 4.57
CA ALA A 71 -5.79 -16.44 4.82
C ALA A 71 -5.19 -17.48 3.84
N ARG A 72 -5.96 -18.50 3.46
CA ARG A 72 -5.56 -19.49 2.45
C ARG A 72 -5.36 -18.87 1.06
N ILE A 73 -6.09 -17.83 0.69
CA ILE A 73 -5.88 -17.10 -0.58
C ILE A 73 -4.58 -16.31 -0.50
N PHE A 74 -4.30 -15.63 0.61
CA PHE A 74 -3.04 -14.93 0.84
C PHE A 74 -1.83 -15.87 0.75
N ASP A 75 -1.92 -17.05 1.38
CA ASP A 75 -0.89 -18.10 1.31
C ASP A 75 -0.63 -18.57 -0.14
N ARG A 76 -1.70 -18.87 -0.89
CA ARG A 76 -1.61 -19.30 -2.29
C ARG A 76 -0.95 -18.25 -3.19
N GLU A 77 -1.31 -16.98 -2.99
CA GLU A 77 -0.72 -15.87 -3.73
C GLU A 77 0.68 -15.50 -3.22
N ARG A 78 1.14 -16.11 -2.11
CA ARG A 78 2.42 -15.80 -1.44
C ARG A 78 2.52 -14.33 -1.02
N VAL A 79 1.45 -13.83 -0.40
CA VAL A 79 1.41 -12.49 0.19
C VAL A 79 1.58 -12.58 1.70
N ASN A 80 2.50 -11.76 2.23
CA ASN A 80 2.74 -11.70 3.67
C ASN A 80 1.64 -10.86 4.34
N ILE A 81 1.09 -11.36 5.45
CA ILE A 81 0.12 -10.62 6.27
C ILE A 81 0.89 -9.96 7.42
N ILE A 82 0.80 -8.64 7.53
CA ILE A 82 1.40 -7.86 8.62
C ILE A 82 0.44 -7.83 9.80
N GLU A 83 -0.80 -7.43 9.54
CA GLU A 83 -1.76 -7.16 10.60
C GLU A 83 -3.19 -7.45 10.14
N VAL A 84 -4.03 -7.90 11.07
CA VAL A 84 -5.43 -8.23 10.83
C VAL A 84 -6.29 -7.51 11.85
N TYR A 85 -7.09 -6.56 11.36
CA TYR A 85 -8.07 -5.82 12.14
C TYR A 85 -9.45 -6.44 11.91
N HIS A 86 -9.97 -7.13 12.90
CA HIS A 86 -11.23 -7.87 12.81
C HIS A 86 -12.25 -7.35 13.83
N GLN A 87 -13.31 -6.69 13.38
CA GLN A 87 -14.30 -6.08 14.25
C GLN A 87 -15.66 -6.77 14.15
N ARG A 88 -16.08 -7.45 15.22
CA ARG A 88 -17.36 -8.19 15.28
C ARG A 88 -18.51 -7.42 15.94
N VAL A 89 -18.21 -6.47 16.84
CA VAL A 89 -19.19 -5.99 17.85
C VAL A 89 -19.59 -4.52 17.65
N PHE A 90 -18.81 -3.72 16.93
CA PHE A 90 -19.02 -2.27 16.80
C PHE A 90 -18.97 -1.78 15.35
N THR A 91 -19.76 -2.37 14.46
CA THR A 91 -19.87 -1.92 13.07
C THR A 91 -21.30 -1.51 12.75
N THR A 92 -21.50 -0.53 11.87
CA THR A 92 -22.82 -0.11 11.35
C THR A 92 -23.39 -1.09 10.31
N LEU A 93 -22.80 -2.28 10.19
CA LEU A 93 -23.20 -3.29 9.22
C LEU A 93 -24.47 -4.00 9.71
N PRO A 94 -25.35 -4.43 8.79
CA PRO A 94 -26.44 -5.32 9.14
C PRO A 94 -25.90 -6.58 9.84
N ALA A 95 -26.69 -7.16 10.74
CA ALA A 95 -26.34 -8.18 11.74
C ALA A 95 -25.59 -9.47 11.27
N LYS A 96 -25.27 -9.62 9.98
CA LYS A 96 -24.54 -10.75 9.39
C LYS A 96 -23.28 -10.36 8.58
N GLY A 97 -23.00 -9.07 8.44
CA GLY A 97 -21.85 -8.58 7.68
C GLY A 97 -20.67 -8.25 8.59
N LEU A 98 -19.51 -8.82 8.30
CA LEU A 98 -18.28 -8.62 9.05
C LEU A 98 -17.24 -7.94 8.15
N ILE A 99 -16.54 -6.92 8.64
CA ILE A 99 -15.42 -6.32 7.92
C ILE A 99 -14.11 -6.72 8.60
N THR A 100 -13.13 -7.09 7.79
CA THR A 100 -11.75 -7.27 8.23
C THR A 100 -10.86 -6.39 7.37
N ASP A 101 -10.06 -5.55 8.00
CA ASP A 101 -8.99 -4.83 7.33
C ASP A 101 -7.69 -5.63 7.52
N ILE A 102 -7.02 -6.00 6.43
CA ILE A 102 -5.78 -6.77 6.44
C ILE A 102 -4.67 -5.91 5.85
N GLU A 103 -3.62 -5.68 6.62
CA GLU A 103 -2.37 -5.11 6.13
C GLU A 103 -1.46 -6.22 5.61
N CYS A 104 -0.86 -5.99 4.45
CA CYS A 104 -0.07 -7.00 3.78
C CYS A 104 1.06 -6.41 2.94
N GLU A 105 2.09 -7.24 2.71
CA GLU A 105 3.22 -6.90 1.85
C GLU A 105 3.18 -7.70 0.57
N THR A 106 3.35 -6.99 -0.54
CA THR A 106 3.45 -7.61 -1.86
C THR A 106 4.76 -7.18 -2.53
N ARG A 107 5.03 -7.75 -3.71
CA ARG A 107 6.28 -7.48 -4.44
C ARG A 107 6.21 -6.16 -5.21
N ASP A 108 5.02 -5.85 -5.72
CA ASP A 108 4.72 -4.70 -6.56
C ASP A 108 3.19 -4.59 -6.75
N ALA A 109 2.75 -3.53 -7.41
CA ALA A 109 1.34 -3.30 -7.72
C ALA A 109 0.67 -4.44 -8.52
N LEU A 110 1.41 -5.16 -9.38
CA LEU A 110 0.85 -6.29 -10.14
C LEU A 110 0.59 -7.49 -9.22
N HIS A 111 1.49 -7.74 -8.26
CA HIS A 111 1.29 -8.76 -7.24
C HIS A 111 0.08 -8.46 -6.36
N LEU A 112 -0.06 -7.21 -5.91
CA LEU A 112 -1.25 -6.75 -5.18
C LEU A 112 -2.54 -6.95 -6.00
N HIS A 113 -2.50 -6.61 -7.28
CA HIS A 113 -3.66 -6.79 -8.16
C HIS A 113 -4.07 -8.26 -8.27
N ARG A 114 -3.11 -9.18 -8.43
CA ARG A 114 -3.38 -10.63 -8.45
C ARG A 114 -4.06 -11.13 -7.18
N LEU A 115 -3.62 -10.65 -6.01
CA LEU A 115 -4.29 -10.96 -4.73
C LEU A 115 -5.74 -10.47 -4.71
N ILE A 116 -5.98 -9.21 -5.13
CA ILE A 116 -7.33 -8.63 -5.16
C ILE A 116 -8.25 -9.43 -6.08
N GLU A 117 -7.77 -9.82 -7.26
CA GLU A 117 -8.54 -10.66 -8.19
C GLU A 117 -8.79 -12.07 -7.65
N ALA A 118 -7.81 -12.69 -6.97
CA ALA A 118 -7.99 -13.98 -6.32
C ALA A 118 -9.03 -13.92 -5.18
N LEU A 119 -9.04 -12.84 -4.39
CA LEU A 119 -10.05 -12.60 -3.36
C LEU A 119 -11.44 -12.42 -3.97
N ARG A 120 -11.56 -11.64 -5.05
CA ARG A 120 -12.83 -11.45 -5.78
C ARG A 120 -13.34 -12.75 -6.39
N ALA A 121 -12.45 -13.54 -7.01
CA ALA A 121 -12.78 -14.86 -7.53
C ALA A 121 -13.21 -15.84 -6.42
N GLY A 122 -12.71 -15.66 -5.20
CA GLY A 122 -13.16 -16.35 -3.99
C GLY A 122 -14.53 -15.90 -3.45
N GLY A 123 -15.18 -14.92 -4.09
CA GLY A 123 -16.48 -14.39 -3.69
C GLY A 123 -16.41 -13.29 -2.62
N TYR A 124 -15.24 -12.71 -2.38
CA TYR A 124 -15.07 -11.65 -1.37
C TYR A 124 -15.15 -10.25 -1.98
N GLU A 125 -16.01 -9.40 -1.42
CA GLU A 125 -16.00 -7.97 -1.68
C GLU A 125 -14.73 -7.37 -1.06
N THR A 126 -13.82 -6.88 -1.91
CA THR A 126 -12.49 -6.40 -1.52
C THR A 126 -12.22 -5.01 -2.10
N THR A 127 -11.86 -4.08 -1.23
CA THR A 127 -11.43 -2.72 -1.60
C THR A 127 -10.10 -2.39 -0.93
N GLN A 128 -9.28 -1.58 -1.59
CA GLN A 128 -8.08 -1.03 -0.98
C GLN A 128 -8.47 0.18 -0.13
N VAL A 129 -7.91 0.26 1.08
CA VAL A 129 -8.07 1.42 1.96
C VAL A 129 -6.89 2.35 1.71
N GLU A 130 -7.16 3.62 1.40
CA GLU A 130 -6.10 4.63 1.30
C GLU A 130 -5.43 4.81 2.67
N LEU A 131 -4.10 4.74 2.68
CA LEU A 131 -3.29 5.12 3.83
C LEU A 131 -3.29 6.65 3.91
N ALA A 132 -3.99 7.21 4.91
CA ALA A 132 -4.04 8.65 5.18
C ALA A 132 -2.68 9.21 5.66
#